data_AF-A0A7R9WRA3-F1
#
_entry.id   AF-A0A7R9WRA3-F1
#
_cell.length_a   1.000
_cell.length_b   1.000
_cell.length_c   1.000
_cell.angle_alpha   90.00
_cell.angle_beta   90.00
_cell.angle_gamma   90.00
#
_symmetry.space_group_name_H-M   'P 1'
#
loop_
_entity.id
_entity.type
_entity.pdbx_description
1 polymer ?
#
loop_
_entity_poly.entity_id
_entity_poly.type
_entity_poly.pdbx_seq_one_letter_code
_entity_poly.pdbx_strand_id
1 'polypeptide(L)'
;CYDFNSPAACNAYYPDMCDQKVFTNMPNSLYLTAVFLGGEWGVVDFTWPGRIVCLFLCVVGIGLYAIPTGALFDSFGAVLGLGGDDDDEEEEEEEEEAN
;
A
#
# COMPACT_ATOMS: atom_id res chain seq x y z
N CYS A 1 7.50 -19.53 -6.36
CA CYS A 1 6.17 -20.07 -6.01
C CYS A 1 5.05 -19.22 -6.60
N TYR A 2 4.96 -19.15 -7.93
CA TYR A 2 4.24 -18.06 -8.59
C TYR A 2 3.04 -18.53 -9.42
N ASP A 3 2.98 -19.84 -9.71
CA ASP A 3 1.95 -20.48 -10.53
C ASP A 3 0.96 -21.33 -9.73
N PHE A 4 1.11 -21.39 -8.40
CA PHE A 4 0.33 -22.32 -7.58
C PHE A 4 -0.82 -21.61 -6.88
N ASN A 5 -1.99 -22.25 -6.93
CA ASN A 5 -3.22 -21.76 -6.31
C ASN A 5 -3.21 -21.90 -4.77
N SER A 6 -2.27 -22.66 -4.21
CA SER A 6 -2.09 -22.80 -2.77
C SER A 6 -0.62 -23.05 -2.38
N PRO A 7 -0.23 -22.72 -1.13
CA PRO A 7 1.11 -23.03 -0.61
C PRO A 7 1.39 -24.52 -0.57
N ALA A 8 0.37 -25.34 -0.31
CA ALA A 8 0.49 -26.81 -0.32
C ALA A 8 0.82 -27.36 -1.72
N ALA A 9 0.26 -26.76 -2.77
CA ALA A 9 0.58 -27.12 -4.14
C ALA A 9 2.00 -26.66 -4.55
N CYS A 10 2.48 -25.51 -4.05
CA CYS A 10 3.88 -25.12 -4.29
C CYS A 10 4.86 -26.01 -3.52
N ASN A 11 4.56 -26.37 -2.26
CA ASN A 11 5.45 -27.21 -1.44
C ASN A 11 5.62 -28.64 -2.00
N ALA A 12 4.71 -29.09 -2.86
CA ALA A 12 4.84 -30.35 -3.58
C ALA A 12 5.93 -30.31 -4.68
N TYR A 13 6.23 -29.13 -5.23
CA TYR A 13 7.25 -28.91 -6.27
C TYR A 13 8.53 -28.28 -5.72
N TYR A 14 8.42 -27.41 -4.72
CA TYR A 14 9.53 -26.71 -4.07
C TYR A 14 9.41 -26.87 -2.56
N PRO A 15 10.02 -27.91 -1.96
CA PRO A 15 9.88 -28.17 -0.53
C PRO A 15 10.40 -26.99 0.31
N ASP A 16 9.61 -26.59 1.31
CA ASP A 16 9.88 -25.51 2.31
C ASP A 16 10.05 -24.08 1.77
N MET A 17 9.84 -23.84 0.47
CA MET A 17 9.98 -22.50 -0.13
C MET A 17 8.67 -21.69 -0.11
N CYS A 18 7.56 -22.29 0.31
CA CYS A 18 6.21 -21.72 0.17
C CYS A 18 5.47 -21.80 1.50
N ASP A 19 5.84 -20.92 2.41
CA ASP A 19 5.35 -20.92 3.78
C ASP A 19 4.55 -19.65 4.07
N GLN A 20 3.22 -19.75 4.09
CA GLN A 20 2.32 -18.64 4.44
C GLN A 20 2.04 -18.57 5.94
N LYS A 21 3.06 -18.69 6.80
CA LYS A 21 2.90 -18.54 8.27
C LYS A 21 2.45 -17.15 8.70
N VAL A 22 2.72 -16.16 7.86
CA VAL A 22 2.52 -14.74 8.19
C VAL A 22 1.05 -14.32 8.02
N PHE A 23 0.35 -14.83 6.99
CA PHE A 23 -1.06 -14.53 6.70
C PHE A 23 -2.03 -15.53 7.37
N THR A 24 -1.70 -16.03 8.56
CA THR A 24 -2.51 -17.05 9.27
C THR A 24 -3.68 -16.48 10.05
N ASN A 25 -3.59 -15.20 10.44
CA ASN A 25 -4.59 -14.53 11.27
C ASN A 25 -4.93 -13.15 10.69
N MET A 26 -6.18 -12.72 10.88
CA MET A 26 -6.66 -11.40 10.47
C MET A 26 -5.78 -10.25 11.00
N PRO A 27 -5.46 -10.16 12.31
CA PRO A 27 -4.61 -9.08 12.83
C PRO A 27 -3.18 -9.10 12.29
N ASN A 28 -2.58 -10.27 12.06
CA ASN A 28 -1.24 -10.36 11.45
C ASN A 28 -1.25 -9.85 10.00
N SER A 29 -2.31 -10.18 9.26
CA SER A 29 -2.48 -9.71 7.89
C SER A 29 -2.66 -8.19 7.84
N LEU A 30 -3.44 -7.62 8.76
CA LEU A 30 -3.60 -6.17 8.91
C LEU A 30 -2.27 -5.46 9.22
N TYR A 31 -1.46 -6.04 10.09
CA TYR A 31 -0.13 -5.51 10.39
C TYR A 31 0.76 -5.45 9.14
N LEU A 32 0.78 -6.53 8.34
CA LEU A 32 1.54 -6.51 7.08
C LEU A 32 0.96 -5.53 6.06
N THR A 33 -0.37 -5.37 5.99
CA THR A 33 -0.95 -4.36 5.10
C THR A 33 -0.53 -2.94 5.49
N ALA A 34 -0.39 -2.64 6.78
CA ALA A 34 0.09 -1.34 7.25
C ALA A 34 1.56 -1.11 6.86
N VAL A 35 2.40 -2.14 7.00
CA VAL A 35 3.81 -2.16 6.55
C VAL A 35 3.88 -1.88 5.03
N PHE A 36 3.05 -2.54 4.21
CA PHE A 36 3.01 -2.28 2.77
C PHE A 36 2.54 -0.86 2.41
N LEU A 37 1.60 -0.28 3.17
CA LEU A 37 1.19 1.12 3.00
C LEU A 37 2.31 2.11 3.35
N GLY A 38 3.21 1.73 4.27
CA GLY A 38 4.43 2.46 4.58
C GLY A 38 5.54 2.34 3.51
N GLY A 39 5.34 1.53 2.47
CA GLY A 39 6.29 1.35 1.37
C GLY A 39 7.39 0.31 1.62
N GLU A 40 7.36 -0.39 2.75
CA GLU A 40 8.31 -1.46 3.07
C GLU A 40 7.77 -2.84 2.65
N TRP A 41 8.67 -3.70 2.14
CA TRP A 41 8.32 -5.00 1.56
C TRP A 41 9.07 -6.13 2.28
N GLY A 42 8.60 -6.51 3.48
CA GLY A 42 9.22 -7.57 4.27
C GLY A 42 8.90 -8.99 3.81
N VAL A 43 7.71 -9.22 3.24
CA VAL A 43 7.22 -10.54 2.82
C VAL A 43 6.37 -10.39 1.57
N VAL A 44 6.73 -11.06 0.47
CA VAL A 44 6.05 -10.95 -0.84
C VAL A 44 5.58 -12.30 -1.39
N ASP A 45 5.42 -13.30 -0.52
CA ASP A 45 4.95 -14.64 -0.87
C ASP A 45 3.44 -14.69 -1.07
N PHE A 46 2.98 -14.01 -2.12
CA PHE A 46 1.59 -13.99 -2.55
C PHE A 46 1.30 -15.11 -3.56
N THR A 47 0.17 -15.79 -3.36
CA THR A 47 -0.44 -16.65 -4.37
C THR A 47 -0.97 -15.82 -5.54
N TRP A 48 -1.30 -16.46 -6.67
CA TRP A 48 -1.82 -15.78 -7.86
C TRP A 48 -2.99 -14.80 -7.57
N PRO A 49 -4.06 -15.19 -6.83
CA PRO A 49 -5.11 -14.23 -6.45
C PRO A 49 -4.62 -13.16 -5.45
N GLY A 50 -3.68 -13.49 -4.56
CA GLY A 50 -3.11 -12.53 -3.60
C GLY A 50 -2.38 -11.37 -4.28
N ARG A 51 -1.78 -11.61 -5.45
CA ARG A 51 -1.11 -10.56 -6.24
C ARG A 51 -2.07 -9.52 -6.78
N ILE A 52 -3.26 -9.94 -7.22
CA ILE A 52 -4.28 -9.00 -7.73
C ILE A 52 -4.74 -8.08 -6.60
N VAL A 53 -4.96 -8.65 -5.40
CA VAL A 53 -5.30 -7.86 -4.20
C VAL A 53 -4.16 -6.91 -3.83
N CYS A 54 -2.91 -7.37 -3.91
CA CYS A 54 -1.73 -6.53 -3.66
C CYS A 54 -1.64 -5.35 -4.65
N LEU A 55 -1.85 -5.59 -5.95
CA LEU A 55 -1.88 -4.51 -6.95
C LEU A 55 -2.97 -3.49 -6.66
N PHE A 56 -4.17 -3.94 -6.29
CA PHE A 56 -5.25 -3.04 -5.91
C PHE A 56 -4.90 -2.22 -4.67
N LEU A 57 -4.27 -2.85 -3.66
CA LEU A 57 -3.77 -2.17 -2.47
C LEU A 57 -2.71 -1.11 -2.82
N CYS A 58 -1.79 -1.40 -3.76
CA CYS A 58 -0.79 -0.43 -4.19
C CYS A 58 -1.39 0.81 -4.86
N VAL A 59 -2.42 0.65 -5.70
CA VAL A 59 -3.00 1.78 -6.43
C VAL A 59 -3.99 2.53 -5.55
N VAL A 60 -5.00 1.83 -5.04
CA VAL A 60 -6.12 2.46 -4.30
C VAL A 60 -5.78 2.65 -2.83
N GLY A 61 -5.14 1.66 -2.20
CA GLY A 61 -4.80 1.72 -0.78
C GLY A 61 -3.78 2.82 -0.47
N ILE A 62 -2.70 2.90 -1.25
CA ILE A 62 -1.67 3.96 -1.06
C ILE A 62 -2.26 5.34 -1.36
N GLY A 63 -3.06 5.48 -2.43
CA GLY A 63 -3.72 6.75 -2.76
C GLY A 63 -4.61 7.26 -1.62
N LEU A 64 -5.46 6.41 -1.06
CA LEU A 64 -6.30 6.79 0.08
C LEU A 64 -5.50 7.04 1.36
N TYR A 65 -4.38 6.35 1.56
CA TYR A 65 -3.50 6.56 2.71
C TYR A 65 -2.71 7.88 2.62
N ALA A 66 -2.46 8.38 1.41
CA ALA A 66 -1.79 9.65 1.19
C ALA A 66 -2.64 10.85 1.65
N ILE A 67 -3.96 10.81 1.53
CA ILE A 67 -4.87 11.91 1.89
C ILE A 67 -4.67 12.42 3.34
N PRO A 68 -4.81 11.57 4.39
CA PRO A 68 -4.60 12.04 5.76
C PRO A 68 -3.13 12.37 6.06
N THR A 69 -2.19 11.72 5.37
CA THR A 69 -0.76 11.98 5.51
C THR A 69 -0.41 13.38 4.99
N GLY A 70 -0.93 13.75 3.82
CA GLY A 70 -0.77 15.08 3.21
C GLY A 70 -1.35 16.17 4.09
N ALA A 71 -2.60 16.02 4.54
CA ALA A 71 -3.24 16.99 5.44
C ALA A 71 -2.48 17.20 6.77
N LEU A 72 -1.83 16.14 7.29
CA LEU A 72 -0.95 16.27 8.45
C LEU A 72 0.30 17.09 8.11
N PHE A 73 0.95 16.85 6.97
CA PHE A 73 2.14 17.61 6.57
C PHE A 73 1.84 19.08 6.29
N ASP A 74 0.69 19.38 5.67
CA ASP A 74 0.19 20.74 5.47
C ASP A 74 0.08 21.48 6.81
N SER A 75 -0.57 20.87 7.81
CA SER A 75 -0.69 21.48 9.14
C SER A 75 0.65 21.75 9.82
N PHE A 76 1.68 20.92 9.59
CA PHE A 76 3.04 21.19 10.06
C PHE A 76 3.72 22.29 9.24
N GLY A 77 3.48 22.36 7.92
CA GLY A 77 3.96 23.42 7.04
C GLY A 77 3.47 24.80 7.49
N ALA A 78 2.18 24.92 7.81
CA ALA A 78 1.60 26.15 8.37
C ALA A 78 2.23 26.56 9.70
N VAL A 79 2.49 25.61 10.62
CA VAL A 79 3.11 25.89 11.93
C VAL A 79 4.59 26.28 11.80
N LEU A 80 5.31 25.65 10.86
CA LEU A 80 6.74 25.89 10.63
C LEU A 80 6.99 27.12 9.74
N GLY A 81 5.95 27.74 9.18
CA GLY A 81 6.06 28.89 8.28
C GLY A 81 6.62 28.53 6.91
N LEU A 82 6.41 27.29 6.46
CA LEU A 82 6.79 26.78 5.14
C LEU A 82 5.70 27.03 4.07
N GLY A 83 4.45 27.33 4.46
CA GLY A 83 3.30 27.52 3.56
C GLY A 83 3.28 28.89 2.88
N GLY A 84 4.27 29.16 2.02
CA GLY A 84 4.48 30.46 1.42
C GLY A 84 4.06 30.64 -0.04
N ASP A 85 3.94 29.59 -0.87
CA ASP A 85 3.75 29.76 -2.33
C ASP A 85 3.07 28.59 -3.08
N ASP A 86 2.74 27.43 -2.46
CA ASP A 86 2.30 26.24 -3.24
C ASP A 86 0.76 25.99 -3.23
N ASP A 87 -0.02 26.59 -2.31
CA ASP A 87 -1.45 26.28 -2.16
C ASP A 87 -2.36 26.92 -3.24
N ASP A 88 -1.89 27.98 -3.93
CA ASP A 88 -2.67 28.65 -4.96
C ASP A 88 -2.63 27.90 -6.32
N GLU A 89 -1.63 27.03 -6.57
CA GLU A 89 -1.51 26.31 -7.86
C GLU A 89 -2.35 25.03 -7.92
N GLU A 90 -2.53 24.28 -6.81
CA GLU A 90 -3.32 23.03 -6.81
C GLU A 90 -4.86 23.30 -6.87
N GLU A 91 -5.36 24.37 -6.25
CA GLU A 91 -6.78 24.77 -6.39
C GLU A 91 -7.09 25.29 -7.81
N GLU A 92 -6.13 25.95 -8.48
CA GLU A 92 -6.28 26.41 -9.87
C GLU A 92 -6.29 25.25 -10.87
N GLU A 93 -5.46 24.21 -10.69
CA GLU A 93 -5.47 23.01 -11.56
C GLU A 93 -6.76 22.19 -11.42
N GLU A 94 -7.30 22.01 -10.21
CA GLU A 94 -8.58 21.30 -10.02
C GLU A 94 -9.78 22.09 -10.60
N GLU A 95 -9.78 23.43 -10.55
CA GLU A 95 -10.81 24.25 -11.20
C GLU A 95 -10.68 24.29 -12.73
N GLU A 96 -9.47 24.25 -13.29
CA GLU A 96 -9.25 24.25 -14.75
C GLU A 96 -9.60 22.88 -15.38
N GLU A 97 -9.36 21.76 -14.69
CA GLU A 97 -9.79 20.43 -15.17
C GLU A 97 -11.31 20.20 -15.06
N ALA A 98 -12.01 21.01 -14.26
CA ALA A 98 -13.46 20.90 -14.05
C ALA A 98 -14.33 21.74 -15.02
N ASN A 99 -13.74 22.57 -15.90
CA ASN A 99 -14.45 23.48 -16.80
C ASN A 99 -14.33 23.12 -18.29
#